data_AF-X1GIK9-F1
#
_entry.id   AF-X1GIK9-F1
#
_cell.length_a   1.000
_cell.length_b   1.000
_cell.length_c   1.000
_cell.angle_alpha   90.00
_cell.angle_beta   90.00
_cell.angle_gamma   90.00
#
_symmetry.space_group_name_H-M   'P 1'
#
loop_
_entity.id
_entity.type
_entity.pdbx_description
1 polymer ?
#
loop_
_entity_poly.entity_id
_entity_poly.type
_entity_poly.pdbx_seq_one_letter_code
_entity_poly.pdbx_strand_id
1 'polypeptide(L)'
;MTALDMAYAVEPTPAAKKLRELGYCAHMLHSHIAHIYAMSVGPDFICGWAAAPQERNIVGLINVVGPEIGRKVLINRAYSAQIQEIIGGKATHPVFGLPGGVSQPLSEENRDKIAKMADELVEFGKFSLQVVNDYILKNKQLLDVVVNKDLYYHETYYMGLVDETMPLIFMMAKFALSTR
;
A
#
# COMPACT_ATOMS: atom_id res chain seq x y z
N MET A 1 17.18 -12.78 -1.69
CA MET A 1 17.91 -12.65 -0.41
C MET A 1 17.92 -11.20 0.05
N THR A 2 17.96 -10.95 1.36
CA THR A 2 18.19 -9.60 1.94
C THR A 2 19.67 -9.39 2.27
N ALA A 3 20.08 -8.16 2.61
CA ALA A 3 21.47 -7.82 2.90
C ALA A 3 22.11 -8.71 3.99
N LEU A 4 21.40 -8.96 5.09
CA LEU A 4 21.91 -9.83 6.16
C LEU A 4 21.94 -11.30 5.74
N ASP A 5 20.98 -11.78 4.96
CA ASP A 5 21.03 -13.15 4.44
C ASP A 5 22.32 -13.36 3.60
N MET A 6 22.66 -12.37 2.77
CA MET A 6 23.88 -12.40 1.94
C MET A 6 25.15 -12.33 2.80
N ALA A 7 25.19 -11.45 3.80
CA ALA A 7 26.35 -11.28 4.68
C ALA A 7 26.70 -12.56 5.46
N TYR A 8 25.68 -13.32 5.87
CA TYR A 8 25.86 -14.59 6.58
C TYR A 8 25.89 -15.80 5.63
N ALA A 9 25.79 -15.60 4.31
CA ALA A 9 25.73 -16.66 3.29
C ALA A 9 24.64 -17.72 3.58
N VAL A 10 23.46 -17.27 4.01
CA VAL A 10 22.31 -18.13 4.36
C VAL A 10 21.15 -17.89 3.41
N GLU A 11 20.49 -18.98 2.98
CA GLU A 11 19.30 -18.89 2.13
C GLU A 11 18.03 -19.04 2.98
N PRO A 12 17.11 -18.06 2.97
CA PRO A 12 15.85 -18.17 3.69
C PRO A 12 14.98 -19.33 3.17
N THR A 13 14.32 -20.03 4.09
CA THR A 13 13.36 -21.08 3.72
C THR A 13 12.21 -20.53 2.86
N PRO A 14 11.55 -21.36 2.02
CA PRO A 14 10.40 -20.91 1.23
C PRO A 14 9.28 -20.29 2.07
N ALA A 15 9.04 -20.82 3.29
CA ALA A 15 8.08 -20.26 4.22
C ALA A 15 8.49 -18.86 4.71
N ALA A 16 9.77 -18.67 5.07
CA ALA A 16 10.27 -17.37 5.51
C ALA A 16 10.16 -16.30 4.40
N LYS A 17 10.45 -16.66 3.15
CA LYS A 17 10.27 -15.73 2.01
C LYS A 17 8.82 -15.26 1.89
N LYS A 18 7.85 -16.19 1.92
CA LYS A 18 6.42 -15.89 1.85
C LYS A 18 5.94 -15.03 3.02
N LEU A 19 6.43 -15.29 4.24
CA LEU A 19 6.05 -14.49 5.41
C LEU A 19 6.61 -13.08 5.35
N ARG A 20 7.86 -12.91 4.90
CA ARG A 20 8.44 -11.58 4.66
C ARG A 20 7.66 -10.81 3.59
N GLU A 21 7.27 -11.48 2.51
CA GLU A 21 6.48 -10.89 1.44
C GLU A 21 5.09 -10.48 1.91
N LEU A 22 4.40 -11.35 2.64
CA LEU A 22 3.10 -11.06 3.23
C LEU A 22 3.14 -9.84 4.15
N GLY A 23 4.17 -9.76 5.01
CA GLY A 23 4.40 -8.58 5.86
C GLY A 23 4.63 -7.31 5.05
N TYR A 24 5.39 -7.40 3.96
CA TYR A 24 5.63 -6.26 3.06
C TYR A 24 4.35 -5.82 2.32
N CYS A 25 3.53 -6.76 1.82
CA CYS A 25 2.25 -6.45 1.20
C CYS A 25 1.29 -5.74 2.18
N ALA A 26 1.23 -6.22 3.43
CA ALA A 26 0.44 -5.57 4.47
C ALA A 26 0.95 -4.14 4.78
N HIS A 27 2.27 -3.94 4.79
CA HIS A 27 2.86 -2.62 4.93
C HIS A 27 2.49 -1.68 3.77
N MET A 28 2.57 -2.18 2.53
CA MET A 28 2.19 -1.41 1.33
C MET A 28 0.74 -0.94 1.41
N LEU A 29 -0.19 -1.83 1.76
CA LEU A 29 -1.60 -1.49 1.96
C LEU A 29 -1.77 -0.45 3.07
N HIS A 30 -1.19 -0.68 4.25
CA HIS A 30 -1.26 0.26 5.37
C HIS A 30 -0.78 1.67 4.98
N SER A 31 0.34 1.75 4.25
CA SER A 31 0.93 3.01 3.80
C SER A 31 0.08 3.70 2.73
N HIS A 32 -0.38 2.96 1.72
CA HIS A 32 -1.14 3.53 0.61
C HIS A 32 -2.54 3.96 1.03
N ILE A 33 -3.20 3.21 1.92
CA ILE A 33 -4.50 3.63 2.48
C ILE A 33 -4.34 4.95 3.24
N ALA A 34 -3.26 5.10 4.03
CA ALA A 34 -2.98 6.35 4.72
C ALA A 34 -2.76 7.51 3.74
N HIS A 35 -1.91 7.31 2.73
CA HIS A 35 -1.61 8.35 1.75
C HIS A 35 -2.84 8.76 0.94
N ILE A 36 -3.58 7.80 0.39
CA ILE A 36 -4.75 8.06 -0.45
C ILE A 36 -5.81 8.83 0.33
N TYR A 37 -6.20 8.35 1.51
CA TYR A 37 -7.37 8.90 2.21
C TYR A 37 -7.05 10.01 3.20
N ALA A 38 -5.89 10.00 3.86
CA ALA A 38 -5.57 11.02 4.86
C ALA A 38 -4.72 12.17 4.31
N MET A 39 -4.00 11.98 3.20
CA MET A 39 -2.97 12.94 2.74
C MET A 39 -3.14 13.46 1.32
N SER A 40 -3.77 12.71 0.41
CA SER A 40 -3.84 13.06 -1.01
C SER A 40 -5.29 13.06 -1.54
N VAL A 41 -5.74 11.98 -2.18
CA VAL A 41 -7.07 11.82 -2.81
C VAL A 41 -8.20 12.32 -1.92
N GLY A 42 -8.18 11.94 -0.64
CA GLY A 42 -9.17 12.36 0.35
C GLY A 42 -9.24 13.89 0.51
N PRO A 43 -8.26 14.54 1.14
CA PRO A 43 -8.30 15.98 1.36
C PRO A 43 -8.35 16.79 0.06
N ASP A 44 -7.47 16.52 -0.90
CA ASP A 44 -7.30 17.43 -2.05
C ASP A 44 -8.35 17.24 -3.14
N PHE A 45 -8.93 16.04 -3.29
CA PHE A 45 -9.81 15.75 -4.42
C PHE A 45 -11.26 15.46 -4.00
N ILE A 46 -11.47 14.76 -2.89
CA ILE A 46 -12.83 14.48 -2.38
C ILE A 46 -13.40 15.72 -1.68
N CYS A 47 -12.63 16.38 -0.80
CA CYS A 47 -13.06 17.69 -0.27
C CYS A 47 -12.99 18.78 -1.36
N GLY A 48 -12.07 18.61 -2.31
CA GLY A 48 -11.83 19.53 -3.42
C GLY A 48 -10.65 20.47 -3.16
N TRP A 49 -9.84 20.73 -4.18
CA TRP A 49 -8.57 21.44 -4.03
C TRP A 49 -8.74 22.91 -3.63
N ALA A 50 -9.93 23.48 -3.89
CA ALA A 50 -10.30 24.85 -3.57
C ALA A 50 -11.10 24.96 -2.26
N ALA A 51 -11.32 23.85 -1.55
CA ALA A 51 -11.96 23.86 -0.24
C ALA A 51 -11.16 24.70 0.76
N ALA A 52 -11.86 25.25 1.76
CA ALA A 52 -11.20 26.01 2.81
C ALA A 52 -10.15 25.14 3.52
N PRO A 53 -8.99 25.69 3.95
CA PRO A 53 -7.94 24.91 4.61
C PRO A 53 -8.43 24.10 5.82
N GLN A 54 -9.43 24.60 6.55
CA GLN A 54 -10.03 23.96 7.71
C GLN A 54 -10.89 22.74 7.36
N GLU A 55 -11.33 22.61 6.10
CA GLU A 55 -12.15 21.51 5.59
C GLU A 55 -11.31 20.52 4.76
N ARG A 56 -10.14 20.94 4.27
CA ARG A 56 -9.24 20.15 3.44
C ARG A 56 -8.30 19.25 4.27
N ASN A 57 -8.88 18.38 5.08
CA ASN A 57 -8.18 17.44 5.97
C ASN A 57 -9.05 16.21 6.27
N ILE A 58 -8.52 15.27 7.07
CA ILE A 58 -9.21 14.01 7.39
C ILE A 58 -10.59 14.21 8.07
N VAL A 59 -10.76 15.26 8.87
CA VAL A 59 -12.05 15.54 9.52
C VAL A 59 -13.07 16.04 8.51
N GLY A 60 -12.67 16.99 7.66
CA GLY A 60 -13.54 17.47 6.59
C GLY A 60 -13.87 16.38 5.59
N LEU A 61 -12.94 15.47 5.29
CA LEU A 61 -13.21 14.30 4.46
C LEU A 61 -14.35 13.45 5.03
N ILE A 62 -14.31 13.13 6.33
CA ILE A 62 -15.36 12.37 7.00
C ILE A 62 -16.71 13.10 6.92
N ASN A 63 -16.72 14.43 7.00
CA ASN A 63 -17.95 15.21 6.83
C ASN A 63 -18.53 15.09 5.40
N VAL A 64 -17.66 15.01 4.38
CA VAL A 64 -18.09 14.87 2.98
C VAL A 64 -18.58 13.46 2.67
N VAL A 65 -17.85 12.42 3.08
CA VAL A 65 -18.16 11.02 2.72
C VAL A 65 -19.07 10.31 3.72
N GLY A 66 -19.25 10.90 4.89
CA GLY A 66 -20.02 10.34 5.99
C GLY A 66 -19.23 9.34 6.86
N PRO A 67 -19.73 9.08 8.08
CA PRO A 67 -19.06 8.25 9.07
C PRO A 67 -18.92 6.78 8.66
N GLU A 68 -19.81 6.26 7.83
CA GLU A 68 -19.76 4.87 7.35
C GLU A 68 -18.53 4.62 6.47
N ILE A 69 -18.31 5.46 5.46
CA ILE A 69 -17.15 5.37 4.57
C ILE A 69 -15.87 5.67 5.35
N GLY A 70 -15.88 6.68 6.21
CA GLY A 70 -14.75 6.97 7.11
C GLY A 70 -14.35 5.76 7.97
N ARG A 71 -15.34 5.07 8.55
CA ARG A 71 -15.11 3.84 9.31
C ARG A 71 -14.55 2.72 8.44
N LYS A 72 -15.04 2.54 7.21
CA LYS A 72 -14.54 1.52 6.27
C LYS A 72 -13.05 1.71 5.98
N VAL A 73 -12.60 2.95 5.76
CA VAL A 73 -11.18 3.28 5.55
C VAL A 73 -10.34 2.96 6.79
N LEU A 74 -10.78 3.40 7.96
CA LEU A 74 -10.05 3.19 9.22
C LEU A 74 -9.88 1.70 9.56
N ILE A 75 -10.94 0.91 9.37
CA ILE A 75 -10.91 -0.55 9.61
C ILE A 75 -9.93 -1.25 8.67
N ASN A 76 -9.97 -0.94 7.38
CA ASN A 76 -9.08 -1.58 6.41
C ASN A 76 -7.61 -1.20 6.65
N ARG A 77 -7.34 0.06 7.04
CA ARG A 77 -6.00 0.45 7.48
C ARG A 77 -5.58 -0.31 8.75
N ALA A 78 -6.49 -0.50 9.70
CA ALA A 78 -6.24 -1.26 10.93
C ALA A 78 -5.96 -2.74 10.65
N TYR A 79 -6.70 -3.39 9.73
CA TYR A 79 -6.42 -4.76 9.31
C TYR A 79 -5.02 -4.90 8.72
N SER A 80 -4.59 -3.96 7.88
CA SER A 80 -3.22 -3.95 7.34
C SER A 80 -2.16 -3.81 8.46
N ALA A 81 -2.44 -3.06 9.53
CA ALA A 81 -1.57 -2.97 10.69
C ALA A 81 -1.58 -4.24 11.56
N GLN A 82 -2.75 -4.87 11.74
CA GLN A 82 -2.89 -6.12 12.47
C GLN A 82 -2.16 -7.28 11.78
N ILE A 83 -2.19 -7.35 10.45
CA ILE A 83 -1.40 -8.33 9.69
C ILE A 83 0.10 -8.10 9.92
N GLN A 84 0.57 -6.84 9.90
CA GLN A 84 1.96 -6.50 10.23
C GLN A 84 2.33 -6.91 11.66
N GLU A 85 1.42 -6.74 12.62
CA GLU A 85 1.64 -7.15 14.01
C GLU A 85 1.72 -8.67 14.17
N ILE A 86 0.80 -9.42 13.55
CA ILE A 86 0.80 -10.89 13.61
C ILE A 86 2.10 -11.47 13.05
N ILE A 87 2.62 -10.90 11.96
CA ILE A 87 3.83 -11.39 11.30
C ILE A 87 5.10 -10.84 11.96
N GLY A 88 5.07 -9.56 12.31
CA GLY A 88 6.23 -8.77 12.71
C GLY A 88 6.45 -8.68 14.22
N GLY A 89 5.50 -9.16 15.02
CA GLY A 89 5.43 -9.00 16.48
C GLY A 89 4.98 -7.61 16.94
N LYS A 90 5.02 -6.62 16.05
CA LYS A 90 4.57 -5.23 16.28
C LYS A 90 4.05 -4.65 14.97
N ALA A 91 2.99 -3.85 15.04
CA ALA A 91 2.46 -3.14 13.87
C ALA A 91 3.47 -2.12 13.29
N THR A 92 4.28 -1.51 14.16
CA THR A 92 5.32 -0.54 13.79
C THR A 92 6.67 -1.04 14.28
N HIS A 93 7.71 -0.86 13.47
CA HIS A 93 9.06 -1.38 13.74
C HIS A 93 9.07 -2.90 13.99
N PRO A 94 8.65 -3.70 12.98
CA PRO A 94 8.58 -5.15 13.12
C PRO A 94 9.98 -5.75 13.32
N VAL A 95 10.08 -6.83 14.09
CA VAL A 95 11.35 -7.43 14.53
C VAL A 95 11.54 -8.88 14.08
N PHE A 96 10.79 -9.29 13.05
CA PHE A 96 10.73 -10.69 12.62
C PHE A 96 11.77 -11.10 11.58
N GLY A 97 12.34 -10.18 10.82
CA GLY A 97 13.31 -10.49 9.76
C GLY A 97 14.69 -10.78 10.32
N LEU A 98 15.04 -12.07 10.46
CA LEU A 98 16.36 -12.53 10.94
C LEU A 98 17.20 -13.09 9.77
N PRO A 99 18.54 -13.07 9.84
CA PRO A 99 19.38 -13.73 8.84
C PRO A 99 18.95 -15.20 8.64
N GLY A 100 18.64 -15.58 7.40
CA GLY A 100 18.22 -16.94 7.05
C GLY A 100 16.74 -17.24 7.31
N GLY A 101 15.93 -16.31 7.81
CA GLY A 101 14.51 -16.58 7.97
C GLY A 101 13.66 -15.54 8.69
N VAL A 102 12.74 -16.04 9.52
CA VAL A 102 11.84 -15.25 10.36
C VAL A 102 11.91 -15.73 11.80
N SER A 103 11.63 -14.85 12.77
CA SER A 103 11.74 -15.16 14.20
C SER A 103 10.69 -16.14 14.72
N GLN A 104 9.51 -16.21 14.09
CA GLN A 104 8.41 -17.07 14.52
C GLN A 104 7.65 -17.66 13.31
N PRO A 105 7.14 -18.91 13.43
CA PRO A 105 6.24 -19.47 12.44
C PRO A 105 4.84 -18.85 12.55
N LEU A 106 4.06 -18.93 11.46
CA LEU A 106 2.66 -18.53 11.45
C LEU A 106 1.78 -19.73 11.83
N SER A 107 0.96 -19.59 12.88
CA SER A 107 -0.03 -20.61 13.24
C SER A 107 -1.19 -20.67 12.23
N GLU A 108 -1.85 -21.83 12.12
CA GLU A 108 -3.01 -21.99 11.24
C GLU A 108 -4.15 -21.01 11.58
N GLU A 109 -4.40 -20.81 12.87
CA GLU A 109 -5.40 -19.84 13.35
C GLU A 109 -5.07 -18.41 12.86
N ASN A 110 -3.81 -17.99 12.98
CA ASN A 110 -3.41 -16.67 12.52
C ASN A 110 -3.39 -16.57 10.99
N ARG A 111 -3.05 -17.66 10.29
CA ARG A 111 -3.18 -17.75 8.82
C ARG A 111 -4.64 -17.52 8.41
N ASP A 112 -5.59 -18.18 9.05
CA ASP A 112 -7.02 -18.04 8.74
C ASP A 112 -7.55 -16.63 9.05
N LYS A 113 -7.09 -16.03 10.15
CA LYS A 113 -7.41 -14.62 10.48
C LYS A 113 -6.88 -13.66 9.41
N ILE A 114 -5.62 -13.84 8.99
CA ILE A 114 -5.01 -13.02 7.93
C ILE A 114 -5.79 -13.18 6.62
N ALA A 115 -6.16 -14.41 6.24
CA ALA A 115 -6.90 -14.67 5.01
C ALA A 115 -8.23 -13.88 4.96
N LYS A 116 -9.00 -13.90 6.05
CA LYS A 116 -10.26 -13.12 6.14
C LYS A 116 -10.04 -11.61 6.03
N MET A 117 -8.99 -11.09 6.67
CA MET A 117 -8.62 -9.68 6.55
C MET A 117 -8.17 -9.33 5.13
N ALA A 118 -7.42 -10.24 4.48
CA ALA A 118 -6.95 -10.06 3.12
C ALA A 118 -8.11 -10.02 2.11
N ASP A 119 -9.13 -10.86 2.28
CA ASP A 119 -10.33 -10.84 1.43
C ASP A 119 -11.05 -9.48 1.51
N GLU A 120 -11.25 -8.95 2.72
CA GLU A 120 -11.84 -7.60 2.90
C GLU A 120 -10.93 -6.51 2.31
N LEU A 121 -9.60 -6.62 2.45
CA LEU A 121 -8.66 -5.66 1.88
C LEU A 121 -8.68 -5.65 0.35
N VAL A 122 -8.93 -6.80 -0.30
CA VAL A 122 -9.09 -6.88 -1.76
C VAL A 122 -10.37 -6.16 -2.19
N GLU A 123 -11.49 -6.40 -1.50
CA GLU A 123 -12.75 -5.70 -1.78
C GLU A 123 -12.63 -4.19 -1.51
N PHE A 124 -11.89 -3.81 -0.47
CA PHE A 124 -11.56 -2.42 -0.21
C PHE A 124 -10.69 -1.80 -1.30
N GLY A 125 -9.72 -2.54 -1.84
CA GLY A 125 -8.92 -2.09 -2.98
C GLY A 125 -9.77 -1.80 -4.22
N LYS A 126 -10.76 -2.66 -4.51
CA LYS A 126 -11.73 -2.42 -5.61
C LYS A 126 -12.56 -1.17 -5.35
N PHE A 127 -13.02 -0.96 -4.11
CA PHE A 127 -13.68 0.28 -3.71
C PHE A 127 -12.77 1.50 -3.91
N SER A 128 -11.50 1.43 -3.53
CA SER A 128 -10.54 2.53 -3.74
C SER A 128 -10.34 2.84 -5.23
N LEU A 129 -10.32 1.84 -6.11
CA LEU A 129 -10.26 2.05 -7.55
C LEU A 129 -11.49 2.82 -8.07
N GLN A 130 -12.68 2.51 -7.55
CA GLN A 130 -13.90 3.26 -7.88
C GLN A 130 -13.80 4.72 -7.41
N VAL A 131 -13.31 4.95 -6.19
CA VAL A 131 -13.08 6.31 -5.66
C VAL A 131 -12.13 7.10 -6.57
N VAL A 132 -11.00 6.51 -6.97
CA VAL A 132 -10.06 7.16 -7.89
C VAL A 132 -10.73 7.45 -9.23
N ASN A 133 -11.47 6.50 -9.78
CA ASN A 133 -12.18 6.71 -11.02
C ASN A 133 -13.18 7.87 -10.94
N ASP A 134 -13.96 7.95 -9.86
CA ASP A 134 -15.04 8.92 -9.73
C ASP A 134 -14.55 10.33 -9.40
N TYR A 135 -13.52 10.46 -8.56
CA TYR A 135 -12.99 11.77 -8.13
C TYR A 135 -11.82 12.28 -8.96
N ILE A 136 -11.05 11.39 -9.60
CA ILE A 136 -9.87 11.75 -10.39
C ILE A 136 -10.16 11.59 -11.89
N LEU A 137 -10.43 10.36 -12.35
CA LEU A 137 -10.49 10.09 -13.79
C LEU A 137 -11.73 10.66 -14.49
N LYS A 138 -12.86 10.82 -13.78
CA LYS A 138 -14.05 11.48 -14.34
C LYS A 138 -14.02 13.01 -14.20
N ASN A 139 -13.07 13.55 -13.43
CA ASN A 139 -12.94 14.99 -13.24
C ASN A 139 -12.16 15.60 -14.41
N LYS A 140 -12.90 16.11 -15.41
CA LYS A 140 -12.29 16.71 -16.61
C LYS A 140 -11.34 17.86 -16.29
N GLN A 141 -11.70 18.74 -15.36
CA GLN A 141 -10.84 19.87 -14.98
C GLN A 141 -9.50 19.39 -14.43
N LEU A 142 -9.52 18.33 -13.62
CA LEU A 142 -8.29 17.74 -13.11
C LEU A 142 -7.48 17.05 -14.21
N LEU A 143 -8.14 16.24 -15.03
CA LEU A 143 -7.46 15.54 -16.12
C LEU A 143 -6.78 16.52 -17.06
N ASP A 144 -7.45 17.61 -17.42
CA ASP A 144 -6.89 18.67 -18.27
C ASP A 144 -5.60 19.25 -17.67
N VAL A 145 -5.49 19.36 -16.33
CA VAL A 145 -4.27 19.79 -15.64
C VAL A 145 -3.20 18.69 -15.66
N VAL A 146 -3.56 17.44 -15.35
CA VAL A 146 -2.62 16.32 -15.23
C VAL A 146 -2.00 15.92 -16.57
N VAL A 147 -2.77 15.95 -17.66
CA VAL A 147 -2.28 15.60 -19.00
C VAL A 147 -1.63 16.77 -19.74
N ASN A 148 -1.69 17.98 -19.17
CA ASN A 148 -1.06 19.16 -19.77
C ASN A 148 0.46 19.06 -19.68
N LYS A 149 1.09 18.95 -20.85
CA LYS A 149 2.55 18.83 -20.99
C LYS A 149 3.32 20.09 -20.62
N ASP A 150 2.65 21.24 -20.51
CA ASP A 150 3.29 22.52 -20.21
C ASP A 150 3.35 22.81 -18.69
N LEU A 151 2.66 22.02 -17.85
CA LEU A 151 2.59 22.24 -16.41
C LEU A 151 3.61 21.40 -15.62
N TYR A 152 3.38 20.09 -15.53
CA TYR A 152 4.14 19.18 -14.67
C TYR A 152 4.64 17.94 -15.43
N TYR A 153 4.93 18.08 -16.71
CA TYR A 153 5.44 16.98 -17.52
C TYR A 153 6.96 16.98 -17.57
N HIS A 154 7.54 15.85 -17.21
CA HIS A 154 8.96 15.62 -17.31
C HIS A 154 9.24 14.29 -17.99
N GLU A 155 10.25 14.33 -18.85
CA GLU A 155 10.75 13.18 -19.56
C GLU A 155 11.81 12.47 -18.71
N THR A 156 11.43 11.41 -18.00
CA THR A 156 12.33 10.67 -17.11
C THR A 156 12.32 9.18 -17.42
N TYR A 157 13.37 8.49 -16.95
CA TYR A 157 13.40 7.03 -16.93
C TYR A 157 12.66 6.51 -15.70
N TYR A 158 12.02 5.35 -15.83
CA TYR A 158 11.31 4.69 -14.74
C TYR A 158 11.99 3.38 -14.39
N MET A 159 12.14 3.14 -13.09
CA MET A 159 12.76 1.93 -12.57
C MET A 159 11.77 1.21 -11.66
N GLY A 160 11.64 -0.09 -11.87
CA GLY A 160 10.83 -0.98 -11.05
C GLY A 160 11.59 -2.27 -10.75
N LEU A 161 11.10 -3.01 -9.78
CA LEU A 161 11.58 -4.35 -9.47
C LEU A 161 10.69 -5.36 -10.22
N VAL A 162 11.29 -6.26 -10.98
CA VAL A 162 10.60 -7.32 -11.75
C VAL A 162 11.19 -8.69 -11.50
N ASP A 163 10.39 -9.73 -11.68
CA ASP A 163 10.90 -11.11 -11.74
C ASP A 163 11.38 -11.51 -13.15
N GLU A 164 11.81 -12.75 -13.32
CA GLU A 164 12.36 -13.27 -14.59
C GLU A 164 11.35 -13.28 -15.75
N THR A 165 10.06 -13.29 -15.44
CA THR A 165 8.95 -13.21 -16.40
C THR A 165 8.50 -11.77 -16.69
N MET A 166 9.18 -10.77 -16.12
CA MET A 166 8.92 -9.32 -16.20
C MET A 166 7.68 -8.71 -15.48
N PRO A 167 6.83 -9.41 -14.70
CA PRO A 167 5.83 -8.75 -13.86
C PRO A 167 6.49 -8.03 -12.67
N LEU A 168 5.80 -7.00 -12.18
CA LEU A 168 6.20 -6.20 -11.03
C LEU A 168 6.24 -7.06 -9.75
N ILE A 169 7.34 -6.99 -9.01
CA ILE A 169 7.54 -7.59 -7.68
C ILE A 169 8.13 -6.54 -6.75
N PHE A 170 7.77 -6.58 -5.46
CA PHE A 170 8.19 -5.52 -4.52
C PHE A 170 9.31 -5.89 -3.54
N MET A 171 9.67 -7.18 -3.37
CA MET A 171 10.59 -7.58 -2.29
C MET A 171 11.83 -8.36 -2.76
N MET A 172 11.74 -9.20 -3.78
CA MET A 172 12.86 -10.04 -4.25
C MET A 172 12.89 -10.12 -5.77
N ALA A 173 13.48 -9.12 -6.40
CA ALA A 173 13.45 -8.97 -7.85
C ALA A 173 14.73 -8.29 -8.38
N LYS A 174 14.86 -8.26 -9.70
CA LYS A 174 15.90 -7.50 -10.40
C LYS A 174 15.34 -6.14 -10.78
N PHE A 175 16.21 -5.14 -10.88
CA PHE A 175 15.81 -3.84 -11.43
C PHE A 175 15.57 -3.98 -12.94
N ALA A 176 14.40 -3.55 -13.38
CA ALA A 176 14.15 -3.23 -14.78
C ALA A 176 14.10 -1.71 -14.93
N LEU A 177 14.87 -1.21 -15.89
CA LEU A 177 14.80 0.17 -16.34
C LEU A 177 13.98 0.19 -17.64
N SER A 178 12.89 0.93 -17.63
CA SER A 178 12.17 1.21 -18.86
C SER A 178 12.92 2.29 -19.64
N THR A 179 13.49 1.92 -20.78
CA THR A 179 13.91 2.87 -21.81
C THR A 179 12.71 3.22 -22.68
N ARG A 180 12.64 4.46 -23.13
CA ARG A 180 11.60 4.91 -24.05
C ARG A 180 11.48 4.04 -25.29
#